data_AF-A0A7G6ADW8-F1
#
_entry.id   AF-A0A7G6ADW8-F1
#
_cell.length_a   1.000
_cell.length_b   1.000
_cell.length_c   1.000
_cell.angle_alpha   90.00
_cell.angle_beta   90.00
_cell.angle_gamma   90.00
#
_symmetry.space_group_name_H-M   'P 1'
#
loop_
_entity.id
_entity.type
_entity.pdbx_description
1 polymer ?
#
loop_
_entity_poly.entity_id
_entity_poly.type
_entity_poly.pdbx_seq_one_letter_code
_entity_poly.pdbx_strand_id
1 'polypeptide(L)'
;MNEFLSRAVTYMKAVESGASASVPDDDSPVLTRLTDDVAIAYVVDEPQGLVFVQKRHLREAGISTEQLHRQAMANLDQLCDTQLNVEKHGPIFGVFLNGVFEASVFLRERFWQYEALPLVNRGYAVAMPARDVLAFCDMDSKEGIDRLQQMTQRVMASGDHLLTPKLFRLKKKAA
;
A
#
# COMPACT_ATOMS: atom_id res chain seq x y z
N MET A 1 -23.78 -1.82 5.80
CA MET A 1 -22.75 -2.19 4.81
C MET A 1 -23.06 -3.59 4.32
N ASN A 2 -23.00 -3.83 3.01
CA ASN A 2 -23.28 -5.16 2.45
C ASN A 2 -22.07 -6.10 2.61
N GLU A 3 -22.28 -7.39 2.33
CA GLU A 3 -21.24 -8.42 2.49
C GLU A 3 -19.99 -8.13 1.65
N PHE A 4 -20.17 -7.75 0.38
CA PHE A 4 -19.07 -7.41 -0.52
C PHE A 4 -18.16 -6.30 0.06
N LEU A 5 -18.73 -5.17 0.46
CA LEU A 5 -17.95 -4.03 0.98
C LEU A 5 -17.35 -4.31 2.36
N SER A 6 -17.95 -5.21 3.15
CA SER A 6 -17.41 -5.60 4.46
C SER A 6 -16.08 -6.36 4.36
N ARG A 7 -15.80 -7.00 3.22
CA ARG A 7 -14.55 -7.72 2.92
C ARG A 7 -13.51 -6.87 2.17
N ALA A 8 -13.80 -5.61 1.88
CA ALA A 8 -12.87 -4.76 1.13
C ALA A 8 -11.55 -4.58 1.89
N VAL A 9 -10.41 -4.55 1.18
CA VAL A 9 -9.07 -4.29 1.72
C VAL A 9 -8.43 -3.16 0.91
N THR A 10 -7.64 -2.30 1.56
CA THR A 10 -6.90 -1.24 0.87
C THR A 10 -5.84 -1.83 -0.03
N TYR A 11 -5.71 -1.28 -1.23
CA TYR A 11 -4.81 -1.76 -2.28
C TYR A 11 -4.07 -0.58 -2.92
N MET A 12 -2.75 -0.66 -3.05
CA MET A 12 -1.97 0.38 -3.74
C MET A 12 -2.06 0.22 -5.26
N LYS A 13 -2.36 1.31 -5.96
CA LYS A 13 -2.46 1.33 -7.43
C LYS A 13 -1.70 2.52 -8.00
N ALA A 14 -0.94 2.30 -9.07
CA ALA A 14 -0.34 3.40 -9.83
C ALA A 14 -1.43 4.31 -10.43
N VAL A 15 -1.15 5.61 -10.45
CA VAL A 15 -1.97 6.60 -11.15
C VAL A 15 -1.41 6.77 -12.55
N GLU A 16 -2.19 6.40 -13.56
CA GLU A 16 -1.80 6.61 -14.96
C GLU A 16 -1.87 8.10 -15.31
N SER A 17 -0.77 8.64 -15.83
CA SER A 17 -0.72 10.00 -16.36
C SER A 17 -1.52 10.05 -17.67
N GLY A 18 -2.64 10.77 -17.67
CA GLY A 18 -3.42 11.01 -18.89
C GLY A 18 -4.86 10.52 -18.88
N ALA A 19 -5.39 10.01 -17.76
CA ALA A 19 -6.83 9.85 -17.60
C ALA A 19 -7.49 11.24 -17.59
N SER A 20 -7.83 11.75 -18.77
CA SER A 20 -8.63 12.96 -18.94
C SER A 20 -9.90 12.78 -18.11
N ALA A 21 -10.33 13.83 -17.43
CA ALA A 21 -11.57 13.86 -16.66
C ALA A 21 -12.76 13.49 -17.57
N SER A 22 -13.05 12.20 -17.70
CA SER A 22 -14.32 11.71 -18.19
C SER A 22 -15.28 11.69 -17.01
N VAL A 23 -16.55 11.89 -17.34
CA VAL A 23 -17.72 11.79 -16.47
C VAL A 23 -17.54 10.69 -15.41
N PRO A 24 -17.96 10.88 -14.15
CA PRO A 24 -17.89 9.82 -13.14
C PRO A 24 -18.63 8.58 -13.63
N ASP A 25 -17.87 7.63 -14.16
CA ASP A 25 -18.38 6.34 -14.52
C ASP A 25 -18.59 5.56 -13.21
N ASP A 26 -19.82 5.11 -13.01
CA ASP A 26 -20.24 4.31 -11.87
C ASP A 26 -19.40 3.03 -11.71
N ASP A 27 -18.87 2.55 -12.83
CA ASP A 27 -18.05 1.35 -12.93
C ASP A 27 -16.56 1.66 -12.72
N SER A 28 -16.21 2.93 -12.53
CA SER A 28 -14.85 3.31 -12.14
C SER A 28 -14.53 2.85 -10.72
N PRO A 29 -13.30 2.35 -10.47
CA PRO A 29 -12.81 2.09 -9.13
C PRO A 29 -12.91 3.34 -8.24
N VAL A 30 -13.20 3.13 -6.96
CA VAL A 30 -13.06 4.17 -5.94
C VAL A 30 -11.58 4.35 -5.65
N LEU A 31 -11.05 5.55 -5.92
CA LEU A 31 -9.64 5.89 -5.74
C LEU A 31 -9.48 7.10 -4.83
N THR A 32 -8.52 7.04 -3.91
CA THR A 32 -8.07 8.17 -3.09
C THR A 32 -6.61 8.44 -3.40
N ARG A 33 -6.28 9.63 -3.91
CA ARG A 33 -4.87 9.97 -4.22
C ARG A 33 -4.02 9.96 -2.96
N LEU A 34 -2.87 9.29 -3.03
CA LEU A 34 -1.84 9.29 -1.99
C LEU A 34 -0.67 10.20 -2.39
N THR A 35 -0.21 10.04 -3.63
CA THR A 35 0.76 10.90 -4.31
C THR A 35 0.30 11.18 -5.75
N ASP A 36 1.11 11.90 -6.52
CA ASP A 36 0.84 12.12 -7.94
C ASP A 36 0.85 10.83 -8.78
N ASP A 37 1.60 9.81 -8.33
CA ASP A 37 1.83 8.53 -9.02
C ASP A 37 1.21 7.32 -8.31
N VAL A 38 0.69 7.45 -7.10
CA VAL A 38 0.07 6.36 -6.34
C VAL A 38 -1.27 6.78 -5.75
N ALA A 39 -2.26 5.90 -5.86
CA ALA A 39 -3.56 6.03 -5.24
C ALA A 39 -3.89 4.78 -4.42
N ILE A 40 -4.72 4.99 -3.40
CA ILE A 40 -5.38 3.95 -2.64
C ILE A 40 -6.64 3.54 -3.41
N ALA A 41 -6.70 2.27 -3.77
CA ALA A 41 -7.89 1.60 -4.25
C ALA A 41 -8.43 0.66 -3.15
N TYR A 42 -9.58 0.06 -3.42
CA TYR A 42 -10.20 -0.91 -2.53
C TYR A 42 -10.57 -2.13 -3.36
N VAL A 43 -10.22 -3.30 -2.87
CA VAL A 43 -10.49 -4.57 -3.56
C VAL A 43 -11.12 -5.57 -2.61
N VAL A 44 -11.91 -6.48 -3.15
CA VAL A 44 -12.42 -7.66 -2.46
C VAL A 44 -11.75 -8.87 -3.11
N ASP A 45 -11.21 -9.75 -2.28
CA ASP A 45 -10.65 -11.02 -2.75
C ASP A 45 -11.78 -12.02 -2.97
N GLU A 46 -12.03 -12.34 -4.24
CA GLU A 46 -13.04 -13.31 -4.66
C GLU A 46 -12.36 -14.55 -5.24
N PRO A 47 -13.04 -15.71 -5.33
CA PRO A 47 -12.44 -16.93 -5.86
C PRO A 47 -11.85 -16.81 -7.29
N GLN A 48 -12.32 -15.84 -8.07
CA GLN A 48 -11.82 -15.57 -9.43
C GLN A 48 -10.70 -14.52 -9.48
N GLY A 49 -10.35 -13.92 -8.34
CA GLY A 49 -9.33 -12.88 -8.21
C GLY A 49 -9.85 -11.61 -7.54
N LEU A 50 -9.00 -10.58 -7.53
CA LEU A 50 -9.31 -9.30 -6.91
C LEU A 50 -10.34 -8.50 -7.71
N VAL A 51 -11.44 -8.14 -7.06
CA VAL A 51 -12.49 -7.30 -7.64
C VAL A 51 -12.39 -5.90 -7.05
N PHE A 52 -12.24 -4.88 -7.89
CA PHE A 52 -12.22 -3.49 -7.44
C PHE A 52 -13.59 -3.05 -6.94
N VAL A 53 -13.60 -2.33 -5.82
CA VAL A 53 -14.78 -1.61 -5.36
C VAL A 53 -14.98 -0.41 -6.28
N GLN A 54 -16.15 -0.34 -6.89
CA GLN A 54 -16.55 0.72 -7.82
C GLN A 54 -17.55 1.67 -7.17
N LYS A 55 -17.72 2.86 -7.75
CA LYS A 55 -18.60 3.90 -7.21
C LYS A 55 -20.05 3.45 -7.07
N ARG A 56 -20.56 2.61 -8.00
CA ARG A 56 -21.90 2.01 -7.90
C ARG A 56 -22.12 1.24 -6.60
N HIS A 57 -21.11 0.49 -6.13
CA HIS A 57 -21.22 -0.30 -4.90
C HIS A 57 -21.45 0.59 -3.68
N LEU A 58 -20.80 1.77 -3.63
CA LEU A 58 -20.97 2.73 -2.54
C LEU A 58 -22.36 3.35 -2.57
N ARG A 59 -22.84 3.76 -3.75
CA ARG A 59 -24.18 4.31 -3.93
C ARG A 59 -25.25 3.30 -3.50
N GLU A 60 -25.17 2.07 -4.00
CA GLU A 60 -26.14 1.01 -3.70
C GLU A 60 -26.17 0.65 -2.20
N ALA A 61 -25.00 0.67 -1.54
CA ALA A 61 -24.91 0.42 -0.11
C ALA A 61 -25.21 1.66 0.76
N GLY A 62 -25.34 2.85 0.16
CA GLY A 62 -25.54 4.12 0.86
C GLY A 62 -24.38 4.48 1.80
N ILE A 63 -23.13 4.16 1.42
CA ILE A 63 -21.94 4.47 2.24
C ILE A 63 -21.01 5.48 1.55
N SER A 64 -20.28 6.21 2.38
CA SER A 64 -19.22 7.13 1.97
C SER A 64 -17.89 6.43 1.71
N THR A 65 -17.00 7.10 0.96
CA THR A 65 -15.62 6.64 0.76
C THR A 65 -14.86 6.55 2.08
N GLU A 66 -15.13 7.44 3.04
CA GLU A 66 -14.50 7.44 4.37
C GLU A 66 -14.93 6.23 5.21
N GLN A 67 -16.18 5.80 5.09
CA GLN A 67 -16.68 4.58 5.74
C GLN A 67 -16.03 3.33 5.12
N LEU A 68 -15.96 3.27 3.79
CA LEU A 68 -15.24 2.21 3.08
C LEU A 68 -13.77 2.17 3.52
N HIS A 69 -13.11 3.32 3.56
CA HIS A 69 -11.70 3.42 3.92
C HIS A 69 -11.43 2.86 5.32
N ARG A 70 -12.25 3.25 6.31
CA ARG A 70 -12.15 2.73 7.67
C ARG A 70 -12.30 1.23 7.73
N GLN A 71 -13.29 0.68 7.03
CA GLN A 71 -13.49 -0.77 6.99
C GLN A 71 -12.32 -1.49 6.34
N ALA A 72 -11.84 -0.96 5.21
CA ALA A 72 -10.76 -1.56 4.46
C ALA A 72 -9.42 -1.54 5.21
N MET A 73 -9.16 -0.47 5.96
CA MET A 73 -8.01 -0.39 6.87
C MET A 73 -8.14 -1.40 8.02
N ALA A 74 -9.33 -1.57 8.60
CA ALA A 74 -9.54 -2.56 9.65
C ALA A 74 -9.29 -4.00 9.15
N ASN A 75 -9.69 -4.31 7.92
CA ASN A 75 -9.40 -5.61 7.30
C ASN A 75 -7.91 -5.79 7.00
N LEU A 76 -7.23 -4.74 6.53
CA LEU A 76 -5.77 -4.75 6.37
C LEU A 76 -5.06 -4.99 7.71
N ASP A 77 -5.51 -4.35 8.79
CA ASP A 77 -4.96 -4.54 10.13
C ASP A 77 -5.09 -6.00 10.58
N GLN A 78 -6.26 -6.62 10.42
CA GLN A 78 -6.47 -8.04 10.74
C GLN A 78 -5.57 -8.97 9.92
N LEU A 79 -5.40 -8.67 8.63
CA LEU A 79 -4.50 -9.42 7.76
C LEU A 79 -3.06 -9.31 8.25
N CYS A 80 -2.61 -8.11 8.62
CA CYS A 80 -1.27 -7.89 9.13
C CYS A 80 -1.05 -8.56 10.49
N ASP A 81 -2.01 -8.49 11.41
CA ASP A 81 -1.91 -9.09 12.74
C ASP A 81 -1.72 -10.62 12.69
N THR A 82 -2.09 -11.26 11.57
CA THR A 82 -2.02 -12.71 11.40
C THR A 82 -0.88 -13.18 10.49
N GLN A 83 -0.45 -12.36 9.53
CA GLN A 83 0.46 -12.81 8.46
C GLN A 83 1.69 -11.92 8.26
N LEU A 84 1.75 -10.73 8.86
CA LEU A 84 2.84 -9.80 8.62
C LEU A 84 4.16 -10.37 9.16
N ASN A 85 5.17 -10.36 8.30
CA ASN A 85 6.53 -10.73 8.66
C ASN A 85 7.52 -9.67 8.16
N VAL A 86 8.56 -9.42 8.95
CA VAL A 86 9.63 -8.48 8.60
C VAL A 86 10.96 -9.21 8.66
N GLU A 87 11.67 -9.25 7.54
CA GLU A 87 12.97 -9.93 7.44
C GLU A 87 14.08 -8.96 7.07
N LYS A 88 15.26 -9.17 7.66
CA LYS A 88 16.45 -8.38 7.35
C LYS A 88 17.20 -8.99 6.17
N HIS A 89 17.45 -8.19 5.14
CA HIS A 89 18.26 -8.55 3.97
C HIS A 89 19.42 -7.58 3.80
N GLY A 90 20.52 -7.82 4.53
CA GLY A 90 21.66 -6.90 4.56
C GLY A 90 21.28 -5.57 5.22
N PRO A 91 21.42 -4.41 4.54
CA PRO A 91 21.15 -3.10 5.12
C PRO A 91 19.67 -2.67 5.02
N ILE A 92 18.78 -3.50 4.47
CA ILE A 92 17.35 -3.23 4.31
C ILE A 92 16.50 -4.29 5.03
N PHE A 93 15.24 -3.94 5.29
CA PHE A 93 14.20 -4.82 5.81
C PHE A 93 13.13 -4.99 4.74
N GLY A 94 12.79 -6.24 4.42
CA GLY A 94 11.64 -6.59 3.59
C GLY A 94 10.40 -6.78 4.46
N VAL A 95 9.25 -6.33 3.96
CA VAL A 95 7.95 -6.50 4.59
C VAL A 95 7.15 -7.48 3.75
N PHE A 96 6.77 -8.61 4.34
CA PHE A 96 6.10 -9.72 3.67
C PHE A 96 4.72 -9.92 4.29
N LEU A 97 3.75 -10.24 3.42
CA LEU A 97 2.39 -10.55 3.83
C LEU A 97 1.87 -11.77 3.07
N ASN A 98 1.15 -11.57 1.97
CA ASN A 98 0.48 -12.62 1.20
C ASN A 98 0.74 -12.55 -0.32
N GLY A 99 1.71 -11.75 -0.75
CA GLY A 99 2.09 -11.53 -2.15
C GLY A 99 1.16 -10.60 -2.92
N VAL A 100 0.32 -9.81 -2.24
CA VAL A 100 -0.66 -8.92 -2.86
C VAL A 100 -0.72 -7.54 -2.20
N PHE A 101 -0.69 -7.48 -0.87
CA PHE A 101 -0.97 -6.25 -0.10
C PHE A 101 0.24 -5.70 0.66
N GLU A 102 1.46 -6.14 0.34
CA GLU A 102 2.70 -5.67 0.98
C GLU A 102 2.80 -4.14 0.92
N ALA A 103 2.58 -3.54 -0.25
CA ALA A 103 2.61 -2.08 -0.40
C ALA A 103 1.51 -1.38 0.40
N SER A 104 0.37 -2.04 0.65
CA SER A 104 -0.72 -1.48 1.46
C SER A 104 -0.33 -1.30 2.93
N VAL A 105 0.62 -2.09 3.45
CA VAL A 105 1.17 -1.93 4.80
C VAL A 105 1.75 -0.53 5.01
N PHE A 106 2.15 0.17 3.94
CA PHE A 106 2.59 1.57 4.00
C PHE A 106 1.58 2.50 4.69
N LEU A 107 0.27 2.23 4.57
CA LEU A 107 -0.78 3.03 5.18
C LEU A 107 -0.93 2.80 6.70
N ARG A 108 -0.35 1.72 7.24
CA ARG A 108 -0.53 1.35 8.65
C ARG A 108 0.37 2.20 9.55
N GLU A 109 -0.22 3.20 10.18
CA GLU A 109 0.48 4.00 11.19
C GLU A 109 1.09 3.15 12.32
N ARG A 110 0.36 2.12 12.77
CA ARG A 110 0.82 1.19 13.81
C ARG A 110 2.13 0.49 13.44
N PHE A 111 2.26 0.07 12.17
CA PHE A 111 3.47 -0.58 11.69
C PHE A 111 4.68 0.34 11.87
N TRP A 112 4.60 1.56 11.37
CA TRP A 112 5.70 2.52 11.45
C TRP A 112 5.96 3.04 12.86
N GLN A 113 4.93 3.17 13.71
CA GLN A 113 5.07 3.77 15.04
C GLN A 113 5.49 2.77 16.12
N TYR A 114 5.25 1.47 15.92
CA TYR A 114 5.50 0.47 16.95
C TYR A 114 6.29 -0.73 16.44
N GLU A 115 5.86 -1.35 15.33
CA GLU A 115 6.41 -2.63 14.87
C GLU A 115 7.80 -2.46 14.21
N ALA A 116 7.94 -1.47 13.32
CA ALA A 116 9.19 -1.14 12.65
C ALA A 116 10.06 -0.14 13.43
N LEU A 117 9.54 0.46 14.50
CA LEU A 117 10.23 1.48 15.31
C LEU A 117 11.61 1.05 15.85
N PRO A 118 11.79 -0.17 16.37
CA PRO A 118 13.08 -0.61 16.92
C PRO A 118 14.15 -0.84 15.85
N LEU A 119 13.78 -0.86 14.57
CA LEU A 119 14.66 -1.23 13.46
C LEU A 119 15.40 -0.02 12.86
N VAL A 120 15.06 1.20 13.28
CA VAL A 120 15.64 2.45 12.78
C VAL A 120 15.89 3.45 13.91
N ASN A 121 16.83 4.37 13.70
CA ASN A 121 17.20 5.43 14.62
C ASN A 121 16.31 6.67 14.44
N ARG A 122 16.30 7.27 13.24
CA ARG A 122 15.65 8.59 12.99
C ARG A 122 14.36 8.51 12.17
N GLY A 123 14.18 7.44 11.43
CA GLY A 123 13.05 7.26 10.53
C GLY A 123 13.41 6.34 9.38
N TYR A 124 12.56 6.35 8.36
CA TYR A 124 12.53 5.33 7.32
C TYR A 124 12.80 5.96 5.96
N ALA A 125 13.69 5.34 5.19
CA ALA A 125 13.59 5.39 3.73
C ALA A 125 12.81 4.15 3.29
N VAL A 126 11.76 4.32 2.49
CA VAL A 126 10.81 3.27 2.14
C VAL A 126 10.68 3.14 0.63
N ALA A 127 10.67 1.91 0.12
CA ALA A 127 10.44 1.56 -1.27
C ALA A 127 9.16 0.74 -1.39
N MET A 128 8.27 1.13 -2.33
CA MET A 128 7.12 0.34 -2.74
C MET A 128 6.98 0.30 -4.27
N PRO A 129 7.89 -0.37 -4.99
CA PRO A 129 7.92 -0.36 -6.45
C PRO A 129 6.81 -1.16 -7.14
N ALA A 130 6.18 -2.10 -6.44
CA ALA A 130 5.09 -2.93 -6.93
C ALA A 130 4.13 -3.25 -5.77
N ARG A 131 2.92 -3.74 -6.09
CA ARG A 131 1.89 -4.03 -5.08
C ARG A 131 2.36 -4.97 -3.97
N ASP A 132 3.20 -5.92 -4.35
CA ASP A 132 3.69 -7.05 -3.57
C ASP A 132 5.10 -6.80 -3.00
N VAL A 133 5.60 -5.56 -3.12
CA VAL A 133 6.93 -5.18 -2.64
C VAL A 133 6.82 -3.99 -1.71
N LEU A 134 7.20 -4.18 -0.46
CA LEU A 134 7.49 -3.13 0.49
C LEU A 134 8.81 -3.42 1.21
N ALA A 135 9.70 -2.45 1.22
CA ALA A 135 10.97 -2.55 1.93
C ALA A 135 11.37 -1.20 2.51
N PHE A 136 12.16 -1.21 3.56
CA PHE A 136 12.67 0.01 4.17
C PHE A 136 14.06 -0.17 4.76
N CYS A 137 14.70 0.95 5.08
CA CYS A 137 15.91 1.00 5.90
C CYS A 137 15.88 2.25 6.78
N ASP A 138 16.86 2.38 7.66
CA ASP A 138 17.11 3.66 8.34
C ASP A 138 17.36 4.77 7.30
N MET A 139 16.68 5.91 7.47
CA MET A 139 16.72 7.02 6.52
C MET A 139 18.08 7.73 6.39
N ASP A 140 19.01 7.47 7.31
CA ASP A 140 20.39 7.98 7.29
C ASP A 140 21.40 6.89 6.89
N SER A 141 20.95 5.64 6.66
CA SER A 141 21.80 4.58 6.12
C SER A 141 22.02 4.77 4.62
N LYS A 142 23.18 5.31 4.25
CA LYS A 142 23.57 5.45 2.83
C LYS A 142 23.56 4.10 2.10
N GLU A 143 24.13 3.06 2.71
CA GLU A 143 24.17 1.71 2.15
C GLU A 143 22.76 1.13 1.98
N GLY A 144 21.88 1.34 2.95
CA GLY A 144 20.48 0.91 2.89
C GLY A 144 19.72 1.61 1.76
N ILE A 145 19.90 2.92 1.60
CA ILE A 145 19.27 3.70 0.52
C ILE A 145 19.77 3.22 -0.85
N ASP A 146 21.08 3.06 -1.01
CA ASP A 146 21.67 2.57 -2.27
C ASP A 146 21.12 1.17 -2.60
N ARG A 147 20.97 0.30 -1.59
CA ARG A 147 20.38 -1.03 -1.75
C ARG A 147 18.88 -0.99 -2.10
N LEU A 148 18.10 -0.11 -1.47
CA LEU A 148 16.69 0.08 -1.81
C LEU A 148 16.55 0.56 -3.26
N GLN A 149 17.35 1.52 -3.70
CA GLN A 149 17.34 2.02 -5.08
C GLN A 149 17.63 0.91 -6.09
N GLN A 150 18.65 0.07 -5.84
CA GLN A 150 18.97 -1.08 -6.69
C GLN A 150 17.83 -2.11 -6.74
N MET A 151 17.19 -2.38 -5.61
CA MET A 151 16.04 -3.28 -5.54
C MET A 151 14.87 -2.70 -6.34
N THR A 152 14.53 -1.43 -6.11
CA THR A 152 13.49 -0.70 -6.84
C THR A 152 13.73 -0.72 -8.34
N GLN A 153 14.93 -0.42 -8.81
CA GLN A 153 15.24 -0.43 -10.25
C GLN A 153 15.03 -1.82 -10.87
N ARG A 154 15.45 -2.89 -10.18
CA ARG A 154 15.23 -4.27 -10.65
C ARG A 154 13.75 -4.61 -10.73
N VAL A 155 12.95 -4.26 -9.71
CA VAL A 155 11.51 -4.50 -9.74
C VAL A 155 10.84 -3.67 -10.84
N MET A 156 11.20 -2.39 -10.99
CA MET A 156 10.61 -1.52 -12.01
C MET A 156 10.93 -1.97 -13.45
N ALA A 157 12.00 -2.74 -13.67
CA ALA A 157 12.39 -3.22 -14.99
C ALA A 157 11.60 -4.44 -15.47
N SER A 158 11.10 -5.28 -14.56
CA SER A 158 10.49 -6.57 -14.93
C SER A 158 9.38 -7.05 -14.00
N GLY A 159 8.98 -6.24 -13.03
CA GLY A 159 7.92 -6.58 -12.07
C GLY A 159 6.52 -6.43 -12.67
N ASP A 160 5.56 -7.00 -11.98
CA ASP A 160 4.14 -6.86 -12.29
C ASP A 160 3.49 -5.84 -11.34
N HIS A 161 2.37 -5.25 -11.74
CA HIS A 161 1.60 -4.30 -10.92
C HIS A 161 2.46 -3.20 -10.28
N LEU A 162 3.32 -2.60 -11.12
CA LEU A 162 4.25 -1.55 -10.72
C LEU A 162 3.51 -0.34 -10.15
N LEU A 163 4.17 0.34 -9.21
CA LEU A 163 3.65 1.52 -8.50
C LEU A 163 4.52 2.74 -8.79
N THR A 164 5.67 2.85 -8.13
CA THR A 164 6.53 4.03 -8.24
C THR A 164 8.01 3.68 -8.04
N PRO A 165 8.93 4.29 -8.83
CA PRO A 165 10.37 4.15 -8.60
C PRO A 165 10.87 5.03 -7.44
N LYS A 166 10.02 5.87 -6.85
CA LYS A 166 10.42 6.83 -5.82
C LYS A 166 10.57 6.16 -4.47
N LEU A 167 11.50 6.69 -3.68
CA LEU A 167 11.61 6.38 -2.25
C LEU A 167 10.87 7.42 -1.43
N PHE A 168 10.21 6.95 -0.38
CA PHE A 168 9.51 7.78 0.59
C PHE A 168 10.36 7.98 1.83
N ARG A 169 10.23 9.14 2.49
CA ARG A 169 10.88 9.41 3.77
C ARG A 169 9.81 9.61 4.84
N LEU A 170 9.81 8.74 5.85
CA LEU A 170 8.93 8.84 7.01
C LEU A 170 9.78 9.18 8.24
N LYS A 171 9.51 10.31 8.88
CA LYS A 171 10.22 10.66 10.12
C LYS A 171 9.65 9.84 11.28
N LYS A 172 10.53 9.35 12.16
CA LYS A 172 10.12 8.82 13.45
C LYS A 172 9.40 9.94 14.22
N LYS A 173 8.18 9.68 14.69
CA LYS A 173 7.50 10.63 15.59
C LYS A 173 8.31 10.70 16.88
N ALA A 174 8.56 11.91 17.37
CA ALA A 174 9.14 12.09 18.71
C ALA A 174 8.15 11.51 19.73
N ALA A 175 8.68 10.75 20.69
CA ALA A 175 7.92 10.28 21.84
C ALA A 175 7.52 11.46 22.74
#